data_AF-A0A0Q8DN67-F1
#
_entry.id   AF-A0A0Q8DN67-F1
#
_cell.length_a   1.000
_cell.length_b   1.000
_cell.length_c   1.000
_cell.angle_alpha   90.00
_cell.angle_beta   90.00
_cell.angle_gamma   90.00
#
_symmetry.space_group_name_H-M   'P 1'
#
loop_
_entity.id
_entity.type
_entity.pdbx_description
1 polymer ?
#
loop_
_entity_poly.entity_id
_entity_poly.type
_entity_poly.pdbx_seq_one_letter_code
_entity_poly.pdbx_strand_id
1 'polypeptide(L)'
;MPVISGLTDALLVKSFHRGLTDKAIAEEFGISVQAVSKRRMKLGLVRKPISRKVNEGLAARWSIWAPKEGTGHHNAYSAKALKVWLRMRLGDATLSAEQKNLALQWEGRLRDRETVLCYDPNRSEGWYYRPRTERDGRLVIDWPGDLPFPSEEFKRALELPPA
;
A
#
# COMPACT_ATOMS: atom_id res chain seq x y z
N MET A 1 26.39 28.21 11.88
CA MET A 1 27.23 27.10 12.39
C MET A 1 26.57 25.78 11.97
N PRO A 2 27.24 24.89 11.23
CA PRO A 2 26.67 23.58 10.93
C PRO A 2 26.76 22.74 12.21
N VAL A 3 25.61 22.40 12.80
CA VAL A 3 25.56 21.47 13.93
C VAL A 3 26.05 20.13 13.41
N ILE A 4 27.24 19.69 13.85
CA ILE A 4 27.70 18.31 13.64
C ILE A 4 26.71 17.45 14.42
N SER A 5 25.71 16.92 13.72
CA SER A 5 24.49 16.36 14.31
C SER A 5 24.71 15.17 15.23
N GLY A 6 25.93 14.66 15.38
CA GLY A 6 26.26 13.40 16.07
C GLY A 6 25.67 12.14 15.43
N LEU A 7 24.58 12.29 14.67
CA LEU A 7 23.85 11.25 13.97
C LEU A 7 24.67 10.73 12.78
N THR A 8 25.33 9.61 13.00
CA THR A 8 25.93 8.79 11.95
C THR A 8 24.88 7.91 11.26
N ASP A 9 25.18 7.42 10.07
CA ASP A 9 24.30 6.50 9.34
C ASP A 9 24.04 5.21 10.15
N ALA A 10 25.05 4.72 10.88
CA ALA A 10 24.91 3.55 11.76
C ALA A 10 23.94 3.81 12.93
N LEU A 11 24.00 4.99 13.56
CA LEU A 11 23.07 5.38 14.62
C LEU A 11 21.65 5.57 14.08
N LEU A 12 21.51 6.09 12.86
CA LEU A 12 20.23 6.23 12.19
C LEU A 12 19.60 4.87 11.87
N VAL A 13 20.38 3.93 11.32
CA VAL A 13 19.95 2.54 11.06
C VAL A 13 19.52 1.87 12.36
N LYS A 14 20.34 1.95 13.42
CA LYS A 14 20.01 1.38 14.74
C LYS A 14 18.71 1.95 15.30
N SER A 15 18.55 3.28 15.26
CA SER A 15 17.36 3.97 15.77
C SER A 15 16.11 3.62 14.97
N PHE A 16 16.25 3.49 13.64
CA PHE A 16 15.18 3.05 12.75
C PHE A 16 14.71 1.62 13.07
N HIS A 17 15.63 0.67 13.25
CA HIS A 17 15.28 -0.71 13.61
C HIS A 17 14.71 -0.84 15.03
N ARG A 18 15.03 0.09 15.93
CA ARG A 18 14.36 0.21 17.25
C ARG A 18 12.95 0.79 17.15
N GLY A 19 12.50 1.21 15.97
CA GLY A 19 11.15 1.74 15.75
C GLY A 19 10.96 3.22 16.10
N LEU A 20 12.02 3.94 16.50
CA LEU A 20 11.94 5.37 16.82
C LEU A 20 11.43 6.16 15.62
N THR A 21 10.56 7.17 15.81
CA THR A 21 10.04 8.01 14.73
C THR A 21 11.08 9.03 14.24
N ASP A 22 10.90 9.58 13.02
CA ASP A 22 11.81 10.61 12.50
C ASP A 22 11.82 11.84 13.43
N LYS A 23 10.70 12.08 14.15
CA LYS A 23 10.56 13.10 15.19
C LYS A 23 11.38 12.77 16.44
N ALA A 24 11.27 11.54 16.96
CA ALA A 24 12.03 11.12 18.14
C ALA A 24 13.55 11.16 17.88
N ILE A 25 13.99 10.71 16.69
CA ILE A 25 15.40 10.79 16.27
C ILE A 25 15.84 12.26 16.11
N ALA A 26 14.99 13.11 15.56
CA ALA A 26 15.27 14.54 15.42
C ALA A 26 15.48 15.22 16.78
N GLU A 27 14.61 14.92 17.75
CA GLU A 27 14.68 15.42 19.13
C GLU A 27 15.93 14.89 19.86
N GLU A 28 16.23 13.59 19.75
CA GLU A 28 17.40 12.95 20.39
C GLU A 28 18.74 13.56 19.92
N PHE A 29 18.83 13.92 18.63
CA PHE A 29 20.05 14.42 18.02
C PHE A 29 20.05 15.94 17.77
N GLY A 30 19.01 16.66 18.21
CA GLY A 30 18.91 18.12 18.05
C GLY A 30 18.93 18.60 16.59
N ILE A 31 18.34 17.83 15.68
CA ILE A 31 18.28 18.16 14.24
C ILE A 31 16.85 18.25 13.71
N SER A 32 16.69 18.75 12.49
CA SER A 32 15.36 18.79 11.89
C SER A 32 14.86 17.41 11.47
N VAL A 33 13.55 17.18 11.58
CA VAL A 33 12.86 15.99 11.09
C VAL A 33 13.13 15.78 9.59
N GLN A 34 13.22 16.86 8.83
CA GLN A 34 13.53 16.83 7.40
C GLN A 34 14.93 16.28 7.13
N ALA A 35 15.93 16.64 7.95
CA ALA A 35 17.29 16.11 7.83
C ALA A 35 17.35 14.61 8.11
N VAL A 36 16.66 14.14 9.16
CA VAL A 36 16.51 12.71 9.47
C VAL A 36 15.86 11.97 8.30
N SER A 37 14.72 12.46 7.82
CA SER A 37 13.98 11.86 6.71
C SER A 37 14.85 11.78 5.44
N LYS A 38 15.54 12.86 5.06
CA LYS A 38 16.41 12.89 3.88
C LYS A 38 17.55 11.87 3.98
N ARG A 39 18.23 11.78 5.13
CA ARG A 39 19.29 10.78 5.35
C ARG A 39 18.75 9.36 5.34
N ARG A 40 17.63 9.12 6.03
CA ARG A 40 16.95 7.82 6.09
C ARG A 40 16.57 7.32 4.69
N MET A 41 16.04 8.21 3.85
CA MET A 41 15.69 7.91 2.47
C MET A 41 16.92 7.63 1.58
N LYS A 42 18.02 8.38 1.76
CA LYS A 42 19.29 8.12 1.06
C LYS A 42 19.86 6.72 1.38
N LEU A 43 19.61 6.23 2.60
CA LEU A 43 19.99 4.88 3.05
C LEU A 43 18.96 3.79 2.71
N GLY A 44 17.86 4.12 2.02
CA GLY A 44 16.81 3.15 1.67
C GLY A 44 15.94 2.66 2.83
N LEU A 45 16.03 3.30 4.01
CA LEU A 45 15.31 2.89 5.23
C LEU A 45 13.85 3.34 5.19
N VAL A 46 12.99 2.68 4.41
CA VAL A 46 11.57 3.05 4.28
C VAL A 46 10.72 2.38 5.38
N ARG A 47 9.94 3.15 6.15
CA ARG A 47 9.10 2.62 7.26
C ARG A 47 7.94 1.72 6.81
N LYS A 48 7.45 1.88 5.58
CA LYS A 48 6.31 1.16 5.02
C LYS A 48 6.57 0.76 3.56
N PRO A 49 7.62 -0.06 3.30
CA PRO A 49 8.07 -0.34 1.95
C PRO A 49 6.98 -1.05 1.14
N ILE A 50 6.24 -1.98 1.77
CA ILE A 50 5.17 -2.73 1.11
C ILE A 50 3.96 -1.81 0.83
N SER A 51 3.54 -0.98 1.79
CA SER A 51 2.46 -0.01 1.51
C SER A 51 2.80 0.93 0.36
N ARG A 52 4.07 1.35 0.26
CA ARG A 52 4.55 2.18 -0.85
C ARG A 52 4.48 1.41 -2.17
N LYS A 53 5.02 0.19 -2.22
CA LYS A 53 4.95 -0.73 -3.38
C LYS A 53 3.50 -0.95 -3.85
N VAL A 54 2.57 -1.14 -2.91
CA VAL A 54 1.13 -1.26 -3.22
C VAL A 54 0.57 0.01 -3.83
N ASN A 55 0.83 1.17 -3.21
CA ASN A 55 0.32 2.44 -3.73
C ASN A 55 0.91 2.76 -5.11
N GLU A 56 2.22 2.56 -5.32
CA GLU A 56 2.89 2.77 -6.60
C GLU A 56 2.38 1.80 -7.67
N GLY A 57 2.23 0.51 -7.33
CA GLY A 57 1.72 -0.50 -8.25
C GLY A 57 0.27 -0.24 -8.69
N LEU A 58 -0.58 0.27 -7.79
CA LEU A 58 -1.94 0.69 -8.14
C LEU A 58 -1.99 2.03 -8.88
N ALA A 59 -1.18 3.01 -8.46
CA ALA A 59 -1.16 4.36 -9.05
C ALA A 59 -0.56 4.37 -10.46
N ALA A 60 0.36 3.45 -10.77
CA ALA A 60 0.83 3.23 -12.14
C ALA A 60 -0.32 2.92 -13.11
N ARG A 61 -1.45 2.40 -12.59
CA ARG A 61 -2.56 1.95 -13.42
C ARG A 61 -3.77 2.86 -13.40
N TRP A 62 -4.21 3.24 -12.20
CA TRP A 62 -5.41 4.04 -12.02
C TRP A 62 -5.03 5.42 -11.48
N SER A 63 -5.37 6.47 -12.24
CA SER A 63 -5.51 7.81 -11.69
C SER A 63 -6.75 7.83 -10.79
N ILE A 64 -6.65 7.18 -9.63
CA ILE A 64 -7.76 7.10 -8.66
C ILE A 64 -8.06 8.53 -8.24
N TRP A 65 -9.29 8.96 -8.50
CA TRP A 65 -9.70 10.33 -8.23
C TRP A 65 -9.60 10.62 -6.73
N ALA A 66 -8.85 11.67 -6.41
CA ALA A 66 -8.57 12.13 -5.06
C ALA A 66 -8.59 13.66 -5.06
N PRO A 67 -9.72 14.29 -4.69
CA PRO A 67 -9.79 15.74 -4.59
C PRO A 67 -8.89 16.25 -3.46
N LYS A 68 -8.44 17.51 -3.55
CA LYS A 68 -7.62 18.16 -2.52
C LYS A 68 -8.35 18.30 -1.18
N GLU A 69 -9.69 18.36 -1.22
CA GLU A 69 -10.58 18.44 -0.06
C GLU A 69 -11.78 17.50 -0.28
N GLY A 70 -12.29 16.89 0.79
CA GLY A 70 -13.43 15.96 0.74
C GLY A 70 -13.06 14.47 0.54
N THR A 71 -14.06 13.64 0.30
CA THR A 71 -13.91 12.19 0.15
C THR A 71 -13.66 11.83 -1.31
N GLY A 72 -12.47 11.33 -1.64
CA GLY A 72 -12.18 10.75 -2.96
C GLY A 72 -12.42 9.25 -3.04
N HIS A 73 -12.36 8.68 -4.24
CA HIS A 73 -12.50 7.23 -4.46
C HIS A 73 -11.41 6.41 -3.75
N HIS A 74 -10.28 7.04 -3.38
CA HIS A 74 -9.21 6.41 -2.60
C HIS A 74 -9.62 6.06 -1.16
N ASN A 75 -10.68 6.67 -0.63
CA ASN A 75 -11.24 6.41 0.71
C ASN A 75 -12.36 5.38 0.71
N ALA A 76 -12.80 4.91 -0.47
CA ALA A 76 -13.83 3.90 -0.58
C ALA A 76 -13.41 2.61 0.15
N TYR A 77 -14.37 1.94 0.78
CA TYR A 77 -14.17 0.68 1.49
C TYR A 77 -13.39 -0.33 0.62
N SER A 78 -13.79 -0.49 -0.64
CA SER A 78 -13.19 -1.42 -1.59
C SER A 78 -11.72 -1.07 -1.90
N ALA A 79 -11.40 0.21 -2.05
CA ALA A 79 -10.02 0.66 -2.25
C ALA A 79 -9.14 0.33 -1.03
N LYS A 80 -9.67 0.57 0.18
CA LYS A 80 -8.98 0.25 1.44
C LYS A 80 -8.78 -1.26 1.57
N ALA A 81 -9.81 -2.05 1.32
CA ALA A 81 -9.76 -3.51 1.42
C ALA A 81 -8.75 -4.11 0.42
N LEU A 82 -8.76 -3.66 -0.84
CA LEU A 82 -7.77 -4.06 -1.86
C LEU A 82 -6.34 -3.76 -1.44
N LYS A 83 -6.07 -2.53 -0.95
CA LYS A 83 -4.74 -2.13 -0.50
C LYS A 83 -4.26 -2.99 0.66
N VAL A 84 -5.13 -3.24 1.63
CA VAL A 84 -4.79 -4.06 2.81
C VAL A 84 -4.57 -5.52 2.42
N TRP A 85 -5.40 -6.07 1.53
CA TRP A 85 -5.21 -7.40 0.95
C TRP A 85 -3.86 -7.54 0.24
N LEU A 86 -3.52 -6.60 -0.64
CA LEU A 86 -2.24 -6.59 -1.33
C LEU A 86 -1.06 -6.54 -0.36
N ARG A 87 -1.12 -5.68 0.66
CA ARG A 87 -0.10 -5.61 1.71
C ARG A 87 0.03 -6.94 2.43
N MET A 88 -1.08 -7.60 2.76
CA MET A 88 -1.10 -8.90 3.42
C MET A 88 -0.45 -9.97 2.54
N ARG A 89 -0.78 -10.00 1.25
CA ARG A 89 -0.24 -10.96 0.28
C ARG A 89 1.23 -10.74 -0.06
N LEU A 90 1.73 -9.52 0.08
CA LEU A 90 3.14 -9.16 -0.05
C LEU A 90 3.91 -9.30 1.29
N GLY A 91 3.30 -9.89 2.32
CA GLY A 91 3.99 -10.20 3.57
C GLY A 91 4.19 -9.01 4.52
N ASP A 92 3.31 -8.00 4.50
CA ASP A 92 3.44 -6.84 5.38
C ASP A 92 3.17 -7.19 6.85
N ALA A 93 4.26 -7.41 7.58
CA ALA A 93 4.24 -7.72 9.02
C ALA A 93 3.69 -6.57 9.88
N THR A 94 3.56 -5.36 9.35
CA THR A 94 3.05 -4.19 10.09
C THR A 94 1.52 -4.11 10.13
N LEU A 95 0.82 -5.05 9.50
CA LEU A 95 -0.64 -5.08 9.51
C LEU A 95 -1.19 -5.50 10.88
N SER A 96 -2.12 -4.69 11.38
CA SER A 96 -2.92 -5.01 12.57
C SER A 96 -3.86 -6.20 12.32
N ALA A 97 -4.35 -6.82 13.41
CA ALA A 97 -5.32 -7.91 13.32
C ALA A 97 -6.61 -7.48 12.61
N GLU A 98 -7.11 -6.28 12.90
CA GLU A 98 -8.30 -5.70 12.25
C GLU A 98 -8.10 -5.55 10.74
N GLN A 99 -6.92 -5.09 10.31
CA GLN A 99 -6.60 -4.99 8.89
C GLN A 99 -6.54 -6.37 8.21
N LYS A 100 -5.96 -7.38 8.87
CA LYS A 100 -5.96 -8.74 8.34
C LYS A 100 -7.39 -9.28 8.22
N ASN A 101 -8.22 -9.10 9.25
CA ASN A 101 -9.62 -9.51 9.23
C ASN A 101 -10.41 -8.81 8.11
N LEU A 102 -10.20 -7.50 7.93
CA LEU A 102 -10.79 -6.74 6.81
C LEU A 102 -10.45 -7.37 5.46
N ALA A 103 -9.18 -7.71 5.23
CA ALA A 103 -8.72 -8.31 3.99
C ALA A 103 -9.32 -9.71 3.77
N LEU A 104 -9.34 -10.56 4.80
CA LEU A 104 -9.92 -11.90 4.75
C LEU A 104 -11.43 -11.87 4.50
N GLN A 105 -12.18 -11.02 5.22
CA GLN A 105 -13.62 -10.87 5.01
C GLN A 105 -13.98 -10.29 3.63
N TRP A 106 -13.13 -9.41 3.11
CA TRP A 106 -13.31 -8.86 1.77
C TRP A 106 -13.04 -9.92 0.71
N GLU A 107 -11.98 -10.72 0.86
CA GLU A 107 -11.66 -11.81 -0.05
C GLU A 107 -12.71 -12.93 -0.03
N GLY A 108 -13.17 -13.37 1.15
CA GLY A 108 -14.26 -14.33 1.27
C GLY A 108 -15.51 -13.86 0.52
N ARG A 109 -15.88 -12.58 0.65
CA ARG A 109 -16.99 -11.98 -0.12
C ARG A 109 -16.78 -12.01 -1.63
N LEU A 110 -15.55 -11.85 -2.12
CA LEU A 110 -15.27 -11.96 -3.55
C LEU A 110 -15.48 -13.39 -4.05
N ARG A 111 -15.09 -14.39 -3.25
CA ARG A 111 -15.29 -15.81 -3.58
C ARG A 111 -16.76 -16.20 -3.53
N ASP A 112 -17.42 -15.94 -2.40
CA ASP A 112 -18.80 -16.35 -2.14
C ASP A 112 -19.77 -15.78 -3.18
N ARG A 113 -19.47 -14.59 -3.70
CA ARG A 113 -20.30 -13.90 -4.70
C ARG A 113 -19.79 -14.07 -6.13
N GLU A 114 -18.68 -14.78 -6.32
CA GLU A 114 -18.00 -14.92 -7.60
C GLU A 114 -17.81 -13.58 -8.33
N THR A 115 -17.34 -12.57 -7.60
CA THR A 115 -17.17 -11.21 -8.11
C THR A 115 -15.72 -10.82 -8.29
N VAL A 116 -15.51 -9.77 -9.07
CA VAL A 116 -14.24 -9.04 -9.21
C VAL A 116 -14.47 -7.56 -8.92
N LEU A 117 -13.48 -6.91 -8.30
CA LEU A 117 -13.52 -5.46 -8.07
C LEU A 117 -13.17 -4.72 -9.36
N CYS A 118 -13.93 -3.68 -9.70
CA CYS A 118 -13.67 -2.82 -10.85
C CYS A 118 -13.52 -1.37 -10.39
N TYR A 119 -12.88 -0.55 -11.24
CA TYR A 119 -12.77 0.88 -11.04
C TYR A 119 -13.18 1.62 -12.32
N ASP A 120 -14.12 2.56 -12.19
CA ASP A 120 -14.56 3.47 -13.24
C ASP A 120 -14.56 4.90 -12.67
N PRO A 121 -13.68 5.79 -13.13
CA PRO A 121 -13.57 7.15 -12.60
C PRO A 121 -14.83 8.00 -12.83
N ASN A 122 -15.72 7.61 -13.75
CA ASN A 122 -16.95 8.34 -14.04
C ASN A 122 -18.10 7.96 -13.10
N ARG A 123 -17.94 6.92 -12.29
CA ARG A 123 -18.91 6.54 -11.25
C ARG A 123 -18.70 7.38 -9.99
N SER A 124 -19.80 7.73 -9.32
CA SER A 124 -19.79 8.49 -8.07
C SER A 124 -18.96 7.83 -6.94
N GLU A 125 -18.96 6.51 -6.86
CA GLU A 125 -18.17 5.75 -5.89
C GLU A 125 -16.79 5.32 -6.44
N GLY A 126 -16.61 5.39 -7.76
CA GLY A 126 -15.46 4.87 -8.49
C GLY A 126 -15.38 3.34 -8.55
N TRP A 127 -15.48 2.71 -7.39
CA TRP A 127 -15.33 1.26 -7.21
C TRP A 127 -16.68 0.55 -7.27
N TYR A 128 -16.72 -0.60 -7.92
CA TYR A 128 -17.91 -1.44 -7.97
C TYR A 128 -17.52 -2.90 -8.15
N TYR A 129 -18.46 -3.81 -7.87
CA TYR A 129 -18.26 -5.24 -8.11
C TYR A 129 -19.08 -5.67 -9.32
N ARG A 130 -18.52 -6.58 -10.12
CA ARG A 130 -19.25 -7.28 -11.19
C ARG A 130 -19.02 -8.79 -11.08
N PRO A 131 -19.90 -9.62 -11.67
CA PRO A 131 -19.64 -11.04 -11.83
C PRO A 131 -18.30 -11.29 -12.54
N ARG A 132 -17.61 -12.34 -12.10
CA ARG A 132 -16.36 -12.80 -12.69
C ARG A 132 -16.60 -13.40 -14.07
N THR A 133 -15.66 -13.17 -14.97
CA THR A 133 -15.58 -13.76 -16.31
C THR A 133 -14.32 -14.62 -16.43
N GLU A 134 -14.23 -15.43 -17.47
CA GLU A 134 -13.05 -16.26 -17.74
C GLU A 134 -11.76 -15.42 -17.84
N ARG A 135 -11.84 -14.21 -18.42
CA ARG A 135 -10.71 -13.27 -18.57
C ARG A 135 -10.11 -12.86 -17.22
N ASP A 136 -10.93 -12.75 -16.19
CA ASP A 136 -10.47 -12.31 -14.88
C ASP A 136 -9.59 -13.37 -14.20
N GLY A 137 -9.74 -14.64 -14.59
CA GLY A 137 -9.10 -15.78 -13.94
C GLY A 137 -9.30 -15.71 -12.43
N ARG A 138 -8.20 -15.66 -11.67
CA ARG A 138 -8.22 -15.53 -10.21
C ARG A 138 -8.03 -14.10 -9.70
N LEU A 139 -7.96 -13.09 -10.55
CA LEU A 139 -7.66 -11.73 -10.11
C LEU A 139 -8.78 -11.18 -9.21
N VAL A 140 -8.41 -10.49 -8.13
CA VAL A 140 -9.36 -9.82 -7.23
C VAL A 140 -9.86 -8.48 -7.76
N ILE A 141 -9.17 -7.94 -8.77
CA ILE A 141 -9.48 -6.69 -9.45
C ILE A 141 -9.45 -6.92 -10.96
N ASP A 142 -10.31 -6.20 -11.68
CA ASP A 142 -10.37 -6.16 -13.13
C ASP A 142 -9.12 -5.46 -13.66
N TRP A 143 -8.06 -6.25 -13.83
CA TRP A 143 -6.80 -5.79 -14.38
C TRP A 143 -6.92 -5.76 -15.90
N PRO A 144 -6.78 -4.60 -16.53
CA PRO A 144 -6.88 -4.51 -17.98
C PRO A 144 -5.71 -5.23 -18.64
N GLY A 145 -6.06 -6.18 -19.51
CA GLY A 145 -5.13 -7.17 -20.05
C GLY A 145 -4.07 -6.65 -21.03
N ASP A 146 -4.17 -5.39 -21.46
CA ASP A 146 -3.19 -4.70 -22.31
C ASP A 146 -1.99 -4.15 -21.53
N LEU A 147 -2.02 -4.21 -20.18
CA LEU A 147 -0.98 -3.62 -19.36
C LEU A 147 -0.20 -4.63 -18.52
N PRO A 148 1.13 -4.49 -18.47
CA PRO A 148 1.97 -5.37 -17.67
C PRO A 148 1.73 -5.13 -16.19
N PHE A 149 1.91 -6.18 -15.40
CA PHE A 149 1.99 -6.06 -13.95
C PHE A 149 3.33 -5.43 -13.54
N PRO A 150 3.40 -4.68 -12.42
CA PRO A 150 4.65 -4.12 -11.92
C PRO A 150 5.74 -5.18 -11.63
N SER A 151 5.31 -6.38 -11.22
CA SER A 151 6.15 -7.57 -11.08
C SER A 151 5.29 -8.83 -11.01
N GLU A 152 5.89 -10.00 -11.22
CA GLU A 152 5.22 -11.29 -11.05
C GLU A 152 4.75 -11.53 -9.60
N GLU A 153 5.51 -11.07 -8.61
CA GLU A 153 5.12 -11.11 -7.20
C GLU A 153 3.84 -10.28 -6.97
N PHE A 154 3.75 -9.09 -7.58
CA PHE A 154 2.58 -8.23 -7.47
C PHE A 154 1.36 -8.86 -8.14
N LYS A 155 1.54 -9.46 -9.32
CA LYS A 155 0.51 -10.24 -10.01
C LYS A 155 -0.01 -11.36 -9.11
N ARG A 156 0.87 -12.19 -8.55
CA ARG A 156 0.48 -13.28 -7.63
C ARG A 156 -0.25 -12.76 -6.40
N ALA A 157 0.10 -11.57 -5.89
CA ALA A 157 -0.61 -10.94 -4.78
C ALA A 157 -2.03 -10.48 -5.13
N LEU A 158 -2.31 -10.18 -6.41
CA LEU A 158 -3.63 -9.87 -6.93
C LEU A 158 -4.50 -11.11 -7.18
N GLU A 159 -3.92 -12.30 -7.26
CA GLU A 159 -4.68 -13.53 -7.48
C GLU A 159 -5.25 -14.09 -6.16
N LEU A 160 -6.51 -14.50 -6.18
CA LEU A 160 -7.12 -15.34 -5.14
C LEU A 160 -6.27 -16.60 -4.93
N PRO A 161 -5.98 -17.00 -3.67
CA PRO A 161 -5.35 -18.28 -3.39
C PRO A 161 -6.13 -19.46 -4.00
N PRO A 162 -5.47 -20.58 -4.33
CA PRO A 162 -6.21 -21.82 -4.61
C PRO A 162 -7.11 -22.17 -3.42
N ALA A 163 -8.28 -22.77 -3.73
CA ALA A 163 -9.19 -23.31 -2.73
C ALA A 163 -8.62 -24.59 -2.10
#